data_AF-A0AAU5I782-F1
#
_entry.id   AF-A0AAU5I782-F1
#
_cell.length_a   1.000
_cell.length_b   1.000
_cell.length_c   1.000
_cell.angle_alpha   90.00
_cell.angle_beta   90.00
_cell.angle_gamma   90.00
#
_symmetry.space_group_name_H-M   'P 1'
#
loop_
_entity.id
_entity.type
_entity.pdbx_description
1 polymer ?
#
loop_
_entity_poly.entity_id
_entity_poly.type
_entity_poly.pdbx_seq_one_letter_code
_entity_poly.pdbx_strand_id
1 'polypeptide(L)'
;MGESGAVDEDIQDALGWARQRLEEMGVFAAQDGLRWAAAHGLVMSVWRNGPIENAHASRPTSRRKALRDGTMFARNTWLIRQAFDVLGSDDEFRLYELEDLILDRDMIWPGCEGTLTDFGWGFLGEIKKQVKQRIDMFGHFEKVLPPDDFLVFAGAPRIGTHDDHYGMPKWPACVDAAIRRLRGEDEEFWRARGDLMTRIGPAPASVTADLEATRNLLLGAPWELGAESLGWFAWNPVLRSPRTTP
;
A
#
# COMPACT_ATOMS: atom_id res chain seq x y z
N MET A 1 -20.25 39.29 -11.32
CA MET A 1 -19.19 39.19 -10.31
C MET A 1 -19.37 37.84 -9.65
N GLY A 2 -18.64 36.83 -10.13
CA GLY A 2 -18.74 35.46 -9.62
C GLY A 2 -17.84 35.34 -8.41
N GLU A 3 -18.41 34.91 -7.28
CA GLU A 3 -17.67 34.50 -6.09
C GLU A 3 -16.82 33.29 -6.47
N SER A 4 -15.56 33.55 -6.81
CA SER A 4 -14.49 32.56 -6.80
C SER A 4 -14.30 32.16 -5.35
N GLY A 5 -15.07 31.16 -4.91
CA GLY A 5 -15.07 30.65 -3.55
C GLY A 5 -13.65 30.33 -3.11
N ALA A 6 -13.26 30.93 -1.98
CA ALA A 6 -12.07 30.54 -1.26
C ALA A 6 -12.10 29.01 -1.11
N VAL A 7 -11.08 28.34 -1.63
CA VAL A 7 -10.72 27.02 -1.13
C VAL A 7 -10.44 27.28 0.36
N ASP A 8 -11.35 26.77 1.21
CA ASP A 8 -11.51 27.03 2.64
C ASP A 8 -10.15 27.19 3.34
N GLU A 9 -9.92 28.24 4.14
CA GLU A 9 -8.59 28.48 4.77
C GLU A 9 -8.08 27.21 5.50
N ASP A 10 -9.02 26.45 6.09
CA ASP A 10 -8.79 25.15 6.73
C ASP A 10 -8.16 24.08 5.81
N ILE A 11 -8.58 24.01 4.54
CA ILE A 11 -8.01 23.02 3.60
C ILE A 11 -6.63 23.43 3.12
N GLN A 12 -6.36 24.74 2.99
CA GLN A 12 -5.03 25.23 2.64
C GLN A 12 -4.03 24.98 3.77
N ASP A 13 -4.43 25.19 5.02
CA ASP A 13 -3.62 24.86 6.19
C ASP A 13 -3.36 23.35 6.28
N ALA A 14 -4.38 22.52 6.03
CA ALA A 14 -4.23 21.07 6.00
C ALA A 14 -3.28 20.61 4.88
N LEU A 15 -3.37 21.22 3.69
CA LEU A 15 -2.47 20.94 2.57
C LEU A 15 -1.03 21.39 2.86
N GLY A 16 -0.85 22.56 3.49
CA GLY A 16 0.45 23.07 3.91
C GLY A 16 1.13 22.13 4.91
N TRP A 17 0.39 21.70 5.93
CA TRP A 17 0.87 20.70 6.88
C TRP A 17 1.19 19.37 6.18
N ALA A 18 0.31 18.90 5.29
CA ALA A 18 0.51 17.64 4.57
C ALA A 18 1.76 17.68 3.70
N ARG A 19 1.99 18.80 2.99
CA ARG A 19 3.16 19.04 2.16
C ARG A 19 4.44 19.00 3.01
N GLN A 20 4.47 19.69 4.16
CA GLN A 20 5.61 19.65 5.07
C GLN A 20 5.94 18.22 5.52
N ARG A 21 4.91 17.42 5.85
CA ARG A 21 5.11 16.05 6.32
C ARG A 21 5.61 15.13 5.20
N LEU A 22 5.11 15.29 3.98
CA LEU A 22 5.61 14.56 2.82
C LEU A 22 7.07 14.91 2.51
N GLU A 23 7.45 16.18 2.69
CA GLU A 23 8.84 16.64 2.56
C GLU A 23 9.76 15.98 3.59
N GLU A 24 9.37 15.95 4.87
CA GLU A 24 10.11 15.24 5.94
C GLU A 24 10.32 13.74 5.62
N MET A 25 9.39 13.13 4.88
CA MET A 25 9.47 11.73 4.43
C MET A 25 10.33 11.52 3.17
N GLY A 26 10.88 12.58 2.58
CA GLY A 26 11.69 12.53 1.36
C GLY A 26 10.88 12.32 0.08
N VAL A 27 9.56 12.54 0.12
CA VAL A 27 8.65 12.28 -1.01
C VAL A 27 8.99 13.13 -2.23
N PHE A 28 9.30 14.41 -2.04
CA PHE A 28 9.63 15.32 -3.14
C PHE A 28 11.05 15.12 -3.70
N ALA A 29 11.92 14.42 -2.97
CA ALA A 29 13.27 14.10 -3.44
C ALA A 29 13.32 12.83 -4.31
N ALA A 30 12.31 11.97 -4.19
CA ALA A 30 12.21 10.73 -4.97
C ALA A 30 11.51 10.97 -6.32
N GLN A 31 11.97 10.27 -7.37
CA GLN A 31 11.29 10.27 -8.66
C GLN A 31 9.85 9.76 -8.50
N ASP A 32 8.89 10.51 -9.05
CA ASP A 32 7.44 10.26 -8.91
C ASP A 32 6.95 10.08 -7.46
N GLY A 33 7.72 10.55 -6.47
CA GLY A 33 7.46 10.25 -5.08
C GLY A 33 6.11 10.77 -4.61
N LEU A 34 5.70 11.98 -5.04
CA LEU A 34 4.38 12.54 -4.73
C LEU A 34 3.23 11.71 -5.31
N ARG A 35 3.41 11.15 -6.50
CA ARG A 35 2.40 10.27 -7.13
C ARG A 35 2.32 8.92 -6.42
N TRP A 36 3.45 8.33 -6.06
CA TRP A 36 3.46 7.15 -5.19
C TRP A 36 2.83 7.43 -3.83
N ALA A 37 3.03 8.64 -3.30
CA ALA A 37 2.42 9.07 -2.06
C ALA A 37 0.90 9.10 -2.14
N ALA A 38 0.39 9.75 -3.18
CA ALA A 38 -1.02 9.82 -3.49
C ALA A 38 -1.62 8.43 -3.72
N ALA A 39 -0.96 7.57 -4.49
CA ALA A 39 -1.41 6.20 -4.77
C ALA A 39 -1.56 5.38 -3.48
N HIS A 40 -0.56 5.46 -2.60
CA HIS A 40 -0.61 4.79 -1.30
C HIS A 40 -1.72 5.36 -0.41
N GLY A 41 -1.82 6.68 -0.28
CA GLY A 41 -2.86 7.31 0.56
C GLY A 41 -4.27 7.05 0.05
N LEU A 42 -4.46 7.00 -1.27
CA LEU A 42 -5.71 6.59 -1.91
C LEU A 42 -6.08 5.15 -1.52
N VAL A 43 -5.17 4.18 -1.71
CA VAL A 43 -5.43 2.78 -1.32
C VAL A 43 -5.67 2.66 0.18
N MET A 44 -4.96 3.44 1.00
CA MET A 44 -5.20 3.46 2.44
C MET A 44 -6.63 3.92 2.78
N SER A 45 -7.13 4.96 2.12
CA SER A 45 -8.45 5.53 2.38
C SER A 45 -9.59 4.69 1.78
N VAL A 46 -9.45 4.29 0.51
CA VAL A 46 -10.49 3.59 -0.27
C VAL A 46 -10.61 2.12 0.15
N TRP A 47 -9.48 1.46 0.41
CA TRP A 47 -9.43 0.03 0.64
C TRP A 47 -9.04 -0.30 2.09
N ARG A 48 -7.82 0.04 2.52
CA ARG A 48 -7.25 -0.51 3.77
C ARG A 48 -7.97 -0.05 5.02
N ASN A 49 -8.25 1.23 5.18
CA ASN A 49 -8.88 1.76 6.38
C ASN A 49 -10.41 1.62 6.26
N GLY A 50 -10.89 0.39 6.12
CA GLY A 50 -12.28 0.10 5.82
C GLY A 50 -12.69 -1.36 6.07
N PRO A 51 -13.87 -1.75 5.57
CA PRO A 51 -14.49 -3.05 5.86
C PRO A 51 -13.67 -4.28 5.45
N ILE A 52 -12.69 -4.13 4.55
CA ILE A 52 -11.78 -5.23 4.24
C ILE A 52 -10.88 -5.61 5.42
N GLU A 53 -10.48 -4.67 6.28
CA GLU A 53 -9.74 -5.00 7.50
C GLU A 53 -10.62 -5.74 8.51
N ASN A 54 -11.91 -5.43 8.54
CA ASN A 54 -12.86 -6.23 9.33
C ASN A 54 -12.97 -7.65 8.77
N ALA A 55 -12.98 -7.83 7.45
CA ALA A 55 -12.96 -9.15 6.82
C ALA A 55 -11.65 -9.90 7.13
N HIS A 56 -10.51 -9.20 7.11
CA HIS A 56 -9.18 -9.71 7.46
C HIS A 56 -9.09 -10.17 8.92
N ALA A 57 -9.59 -9.36 9.85
CA ALA A 57 -9.58 -9.68 11.28
C ALA A 57 -10.62 -10.75 11.68
N SER A 58 -11.60 -11.02 10.80
CA SER A 58 -12.67 -11.96 11.08
C SER A 58 -12.28 -13.41 10.80
N ARG A 59 -12.80 -14.34 11.60
CA ARG A 59 -12.66 -15.78 11.33
C ARG A 59 -13.27 -16.13 9.96
N PRO A 60 -12.67 -17.07 9.19
CA PRO A 60 -13.28 -17.57 7.97
C PRO A 60 -14.64 -18.24 8.26
N THR A 61 -15.48 -18.33 7.23
CA THR A 61 -16.79 -19.00 7.31
C THR A 61 -16.86 -20.07 6.24
N SER A 62 -17.93 -20.87 6.19
CA SER A 62 -18.15 -21.84 5.10
C SER A 62 -18.20 -21.20 3.70
N ARG A 63 -18.45 -19.89 3.61
CA ARG A 63 -18.52 -19.13 2.34
C ARG A 63 -17.40 -18.10 2.17
N ARG A 64 -16.62 -17.82 3.20
CA ARG A 64 -15.53 -16.82 3.18
C ARG A 64 -14.19 -17.50 3.45
N LYS A 65 -13.27 -17.43 2.49
CA LYS A 65 -11.87 -17.85 2.66
C LYS A 65 -11.19 -17.00 3.74
N ALA A 66 -10.21 -17.56 4.43
CA ALA A 66 -9.39 -16.76 5.34
C ALA A 66 -8.60 -15.75 4.51
N LEU A 67 -8.82 -14.46 4.77
CA LEU A 67 -7.98 -13.41 4.24
C LEU A 67 -6.74 -13.36 5.14
N ARG A 68 -5.58 -13.79 4.62
CA ARG A 68 -4.33 -13.86 5.38
C ARG A 68 -3.48 -12.61 5.10
N ASP A 69 -2.53 -12.33 5.98
CA ASP A 69 -1.63 -11.17 5.84
C ASP A 69 -0.93 -11.13 4.48
N GLY A 70 -0.46 -12.27 3.97
CA GLY A 70 0.18 -12.33 2.66
C GLY A 70 -0.75 -12.05 1.49
N THR A 71 -2.03 -12.43 1.59
CA THR A 71 -3.06 -12.07 0.62
C THR A 71 -3.35 -10.57 0.67
N MET A 72 -3.41 -10.00 1.87
CA MET A 72 -3.54 -8.55 2.05
C MET A 72 -2.33 -7.83 1.45
N PHE A 73 -1.11 -8.24 1.77
CA PHE A 73 0.13 -7.67 1.22
C PHE A 73 0.10 -7.68 -0.31
N ALA A 74 -0.17 -8.84 -0.93
CA ALA A 74 -0.26 -8.97 -2.38
C ALA A 74 -1.30 -8.00 -2.97
N ARG A 75 -2.54 -8.01 -2.45
CA ARG A 75 -3.61 -7.16 -2.95
C ARG A 75 -3.29 -5.68 -2.79
N ASN A 76 -2.70 -5.26 -1.68
CA ASN A 76 -2.43 -3.85 -1.42
C ASN A 76 -1.32 -3.31 -2.32
N THR A 77 -0.23 -4.04 -2.46
CA THR A 77 0.87 -3.61 -3.34
C THR A 77 0.43 -3.53 -4.79
N TRP A 78 -0.38 -4.49 -5.22
CA TRP A 78 -0.98 -4.44 -6.55
C TRP A 78 -1.91 -3.23 -6.70
N LEU A 79 -2.84 -3.00 -5.76
CA LEU A 79 -3.72 -1.83 -5.80
C LEU A 79 -2.96 -0.51 -5.75
N ILE A 80 -1.86 -0.41 -5.01
CA ILE A 80 -1.01 0.79 -4.98
C ILE A 80 -0.40 1.02 -6.37
N ARG A 81 0.02 -0.04 -7.06
CA ARG A 81 0.48 0.08 -8.45
C ARG A 81 -0.65 0.54 -9.37
N GLN A 82 -1.84 -0.05 -9.27
CA GLN A 82 -2.98 0.36 -10.10
C GLN A 82 -3.37 1.83 -9.86
N ALA A 83 -3.40 2.25 -8.59
CA ALA A 83 -3.65 3.64 -8.23
C ALA A 83 -2.55 4.57 -8.74
N PHE A 84 -1.28 4.14 -8.69
CA PHE A 84 -0.17 4.89 -9.29
C PHE A 84 -0.40 5.07 -10.79
N ASP A 85 -0.69 4.00 -11.53
CA ASP A 85 -0.92 4.05 -12.98
C ASP A 85 -2.11 4.96 -13.33
N VAL A 86 -3.23 4.82 -12.61
CA VAL A 86 -4.42 5.68 -12.73
C VAL A 86 -4.11 7.15 -12.48
N LEU A 87 -3.35 7.49 -11.43
CA LEU A 87 -2.98 8.87 -11.12
C LEU A 87 -2.02 9.51 -12.16
N GLY A 88 -1.41 8.72 -13.03
CA GLY A 88 -0.62 9.20 -14.16
C GLY A 88 -1.37 9.24 -15.49
N SER A 89 -2.64 8.84 -15.51
CA SER A 89 -3.49 8.88 -16.71
C SER A 89 -4.18 10.25 -16.85
N ASP A 90 -4.39 10.68 -18.09
CA ASP A 90 -5.16 11.88 -18.45
C ASP A 90 -6.67 11.59 -18.60
N ASP A 91 -7.13 10.35 -18.35
CA ASP A 91 -8.53 9.97 -18.45
C ASP A 91 -9.39 10.62 -17.35
N GLU A 92 -10.48 11.30 -17.71
CA GLU A 92 -11.37 11.99 -16.77
C GLU A 92 -12.16 11.03 -15.85
N PHE A 93 -12.27 9.74 -16.20
CA PHE A 93 -12.94 8.70 -15.43
C PHE A 93 -11.99 7.76 -14.70
N ARG A 94 -10.68 8.03 -14.72
CA ARG A 94 -9.62 7.18 -14.17
C ARG A 94 -9.87 6.69 -12.73
N LEU A 95 -10.44 7.51 -11.85
CA LEU A 95 -10.77 7.11 -10.47
C LEU A 95 -11.97 6.15 -10.39
N TYR A 96 -12.94 6.27 -11.29
CA TYR A 96 -14.08 5.36 -11.39
C TYR A 96 -13.69 4.02 -12.02
N GLU A 97 -12.73 4.00 -12.94
CA GLU A 97 -12.15 2.74 -13.42
C GLU A 97 -11.41 1.99 -12.29
N LEU A 98 -10.70 2.73 -11.43
CA LEU A 98 -10.10 2.15 -10.23
C LEU A 98 -11.15 1.62 -9.26
N GLU A 99 -12.28 2.30 -9.10
CA GLU A 99 -13.42 1.80 -8.34
C GLU A 99 -13.91 0.45 -8.88
N ASP A 100 -14.18 0.36 -10.18
CA ASP A 100 -14.66 -0.85 -10.83
C ASP A 100 -13.66 -2.00 -10.64
N LEU A 101 -12.36 -1.72 -10.78
CA LEU A 101 -11.29 -2.69 -10.56
C LEU A 101 -11.19 -3.17 -9.09
N ILE A 102 -11.40 -2.27 -8.13
CA ILE A 102 -11.40 -2.62 -6.70
C ILE A 102 -12.63 -3.48 -6.38
N LEU A 103 -13.78 -3.16 -6.97
CA LEU A 103 -15.07 -3.81 -6.72
C LEU A 103 -15.33 -5.02 -7.61
N ASP A 104 -14.42 -5.36 -8.52
CA ASP A 104 -14.52 -6.58 -9.30
C ASP A 104 -14.54 -7.80 -8.37
N ARG A 105 -15.69 -8.48 -8.41
CA ARG A 105 -16.05 -9.60 -7.54
C ARG A 105 -15.48 -10.92 -7.99
N ASP A 106 -15.09 -11.01 -9.25
CA ASP A 106 -14.80 -12.25 -9.96
C ASP A 106 -13.35 -12.29 -10.46
N MET A 107 -12.69 -11.14 -10.52
CA MET A 107 -11.25 -11.05 -10.77
C MET A 107 -10.46 -11.79 -9.69
N ILE A 108 -9.63 -12.75 -10.14
CA ILE A 108 -8.63 -13.39 -9.29
C ILE A 108 -7.57 -12.34 -8.94
N TRP A 109 -7.35 -12.13 -7.64
CA TRP A 109 -6.36 -11.16 -7.18
C TRP A 109 -4.94 -11.62 -7.52
N PRO A 110 -4.09 -10.77 -8.11
CA PRO A 110 -2.72 -11.12 -8.45
C PRO A 110 -1.94 -11.58 -7.22
N GLY A 111 -1.15 -12.64 -7.40
CA GLY A 111 -0.43 -13.28 -6.31
C GLY A 111 -1.29 -14.08 -5.35
N CYS A 112 -2.60 -14.22 -5.61
CA CYS A 112 -3.56 -14.87 -4.73
C CYS A 112 -4.41 -15.90 -5.49
N GLU A 113 -5.02 -16.83 -4.75
CA GLU A 113 -5.91 -17.87 -5.31
C GLU A 113 -7.40 -17.58 -5.05
N GLY A 114 -7.79 -16.30 -5.03
CA GLY A 114 -9.16 -15.94 -4.73
C GLY A 114 -9.56 -14.55 -5.20
N THR A 115 -10.85 -14.29 -5.09
CA THR A 115 -11.50 -13.06 -5.56
C THR A 115 -12.01 -12.22 -4.40
N LEU A 116 -12.50 -11.01 -4.69
CA LEU A 116 -13.22 -10.21 -3.70
C LEU A 116 -14.43 -10.97 -3.14
N THR A 117 -15.13 -11.78 -3.95
CA THR A 117 -16.25 -12.60 -3.44
C THR A 117 -15.76 -13.62 -2.41
N ASP A 118 -14.64 -14.29 -2.67
CA ASP A 118 -14.09 -15.31 -1.77
C ASP A 118 -13.67 -14.72 -0.41
N PHE A 119 -13.01 -13.57 -0.42
CA PHE A 119 -12.44 -12.95 0.78
C PHE A 119 -13.38 -11.97 1.47
N GLY A 120 -14.25 -11.32 0.71
CA GLY A 120 -15.15 -10.27 1.20
C GLY A 120 -16.54 -10.76 1.58
N TRP A 121 -16.86 -12.05 1.45
CA TRP A 121 -18.20 -12.56 1.75
C TRP A 121 -18.69 -12.14 3.15
N GLY A 122 -19.88 -11.56 3.21
CA GLY A 122 -20.46 -10.98 4.42
C GLY A 122 -20.10 -9.49 4.67
N PHE A 123 -19.11 -8.96 3.95
CA PHE A 123 -18.67 -7.56 4.01
C PHE A 123 -18.84 -6.82 2.67
N LEU A 124 -19.19 -7.51 1.58
CA LEU A 124 -19.25 -6.95 0.21
C LEU A 124 -20.07 -5.65 0.11
N GLY A 125 -21.20 -5.56 0.81
CA GLY A 125 -22.04 -4.35 0.81
C GLY A 125 -21.36 -3.15 1.46
N GLU A 126 -20.67 -3.38 2.59
CA GLU A 126 -19.92 -2.33 3.30
C GLU A 126 -18.67 -1.94 2.51
N ILE A 127 -17.95 -2.91 1.93
CA ILE A 127 -16.80 -2.66 1.05
C ILE A 127 -17.24 -1.77 -0.12
N LYS A 128 -18.33 -2.14 -0.82
CA LYS A 128 -18.89 -1.32 -1.90
C LYS A 128 -19.22 0.10 -1.45
N LYS A 129 -19.89 0.25 -0.29
CA LYS A 129 -20.23 1.56 0.25
C LYS A 129 -18.99 2.41 0.52
N GLN A 130 -17.99 1.85 1.19
CA GLN A 130 -16.73 2.53 1.50
C GLN A 130 -16.02 2.98 0.23
N VAL A 131 -15.82 2.06 -0.73
CA VAL A 131 -15.05 2.35 -1.95
C VAL A 131 -15.71 3.49 -2.73
N LYS A 132 -17.02 3.38 -3.00
CA LYS A 132 -17.77 4.42 -3.73
C LYS A 132 -17.70 5.78 -3.02
N GLN A 133 -17.96 5.79 -1.71
CA GLN A 133 -17.91 7.03 -0.93
C GLN A 133 -16.54 7.71 -0.99
N ARG A 134 -15.45 6.92 -0.92
CA ARG A 134 -14.09 7.46 -0.93
C ARG A 134 -13.64 7.88 -2.33
N ILE A 135 -14.01 7.13 -3.36
CA ILE A 135 -13.74 7.50 -4.75
C ILE A 135 -14.49 8.77 -5.12
N ASP A 136 -15.77 8.90 -4.75
CA ASP A 136 -16.55 10.13 -4.96
C ASP A 136 -15.92 11.34 -4.25
N MET A 137 -15.42 11.15 -3.03
CA MET A 137 -14.70 12.18 -2.28
C MET A 137 -13.42 12.60 -3.02
N PHE A 138 -12.60 11.65 -3.48
CA PHE A 138 -11.39 11.98 -4.24
C PHE A 138 -11.72 12.64 -5.58
N GLY A 139 -12.73 12.16 -6.31
CA GLY A 139 -13.18 12.77 -7.56
C GLY A 139 -13.76 14.18 -7.37
N HIS A 140 -14.32 14.49 -6.21
CA HIS A 140 -14.68 15.86 -5.86
C HIS A 140 -13.43 16.73 -5.71
N PHE A 141 -12.45 16.31 -4.90
CA PHE A 141 -11.24 17.08 -4.65
C PHE A 141 -10.33 17.22 -5.88
N GLU A 142 -10.30 16.21 -6.75
CA GLU A 142 -9.61 16.27 -8.04
C GLU A 142 -10.14 17.40 -8.94
N LYS A 143 -11.44 17.72 -8.86
CA LYS A 143 -12.07 18.78 -9.67
C LYS A 143 -11.84 20.18 -9.12
N VAL A 144 -11.60 20.31 -7.82
CA VAL A 144 -11.54 21.63 -7.15
C VAL A 144 -10.13 22.04 -6.73
N LEU A 145 -9.20 21.09 -6.62
CA LEU A 145 -7.81 21.37 -6.26
C LEU A 145 -6.91 21.43 -7.50
N PRO A 146 -5.84 22.25 -7.47
CA PRO A 146 -4.74 22.12 -8.42
C PRO A 146 -4.16 20.69 -8.43
N PRO A 147 -3.61 20.20 -9.56
CA PRO A 147 -3.13 18.82 -9.68
C PRO A 147 -2.17 18.38 -8.58
N ASP A 148 -1.17 19.20 -8.25
CA ASP A 148 -0.20 18.89 -7.19
C ASP A 148 -0.84 18.84 -5.79
N ASP A 149 -1.77 19.76 -5.52
CA ASP A 149 -2.47 19.81 -4.23
C ASP A 149 -3.45 18.65 -4.08
N PHE A 150 -4.07 18.19 -5.17
CA PHE A 150 -4.82 16.94 -5.17
C PHE A 150 -3.92 15.75 -4.81
N LEU A 151 -2.70 15.66 -5.34
CA LEU A 151 -1.78 14.59 -4.98
C LEU A 151 -1.32 14.68 -3.51
N VAL A 152 -1.08 15.89 -2.99
CA VAL A 152 -0.81 16.10 -1.56
C VAL A 152 -1.99 15.66 -0.70
N PHE A 153 -3.22 16.06 -1.07
CA PHE A 153 -4.45 15.63 -0.42
C PHE A 153 -4.61 14.11 -0.43
N ALA A 154 -4.43 13.48 -1.59
CA ALA A 154 -4.50 12.03 -1.74
C ALA A 154 -3.42 11.30 -0.95
N GLY A 155 -2.25 11.92 -0.76
CA GLY A 155 -1.18 11.41 0.08
C GLY A 155 -1.44 11.59 1.58
N ALA A 156 -2.23 12.56 2.02
CA ALA A 156 -2.39 12.90 3.44
C ALA A 156 -2.78 11.74 4.39
N PRO A 157 -3.64 10.77 4.02
CA PRO A 157 -4.01 9.65 4.89
C PRO A 157 -2.85 8.81 5.42
N ARG A 158 -1.65 8.95 4.85
CA ARG A 158 -0.44 8.24 5.29
C ARG A 158 0.36 8.97 6.35
N ILE A 159 0.08 10.25 6.61
CA ILE A 159 0.96 11.07 7.45
C ILE A 159 0.97 10.52 8.88
N GLY A 160 2.17 10.25 9.39
CA GLY A 160 2.38 9.56 10.66
C GLY A 160 2.44 8.03 10.55
N THR A 161 2.33 7.48 9.34
CA THR A 161 2.42 6.04 9.07
C THR A 161 3.44 5.75 7.96
N HIS A 162 4.30 4.76 8.20
CA HIS A 162 4.85 3.88 7.16
C HIS A 162 5.53 4.55 5.94
N ASP A 163 6.69 5.18 6.16
CA ASP A 163 7.56 5.68 5.08
C ASP A 163 8.39 4.58 4.38
N ASP A 164 8.15 3.33 4.77
CA ASP A 164 8.92 2.13 4.45
C ASP A 164 8.09 1.07 3.69
N HIS A 165 7.03 1.48 2.99
CA HIS A 165 6.12 0.58 2.25
C HIS A 165 6.33 0.67 0.73
N TYR A 166 5.89 -0.34 -0.03
CA TYR A 166 6.02 -0.36 -1.50
C TYR A 166 5.63 0.99 -2.16
N GLY A 167 6.50 1.48 -3.03
CA GLY A 167 6.41 2.80 -3.67
C GLY A 167 7.01 3.95 -2.86
N MET A 168 7.42 3.73 -1.60
CA MET A 168 7.95 4.79 -0.75
C MET A 168 9.44 5.04 -0.80
N PRO A 169 9.90 6.26 -0.46
CA PRO A 169 11.31 6.60 -0.46
C PRO A 169 12.22 5.64 0.32
N LYS A 170 11.78 5.07 1.45
CA LYS A 170 12.61 4.11 2.22
C LYS A 170 12.43 2.66 1.79
N TRP A 171 11.44 2.33 0.97
CA TRP A 171 11.18 0.94 0.56
C TRP A 171 12.39 0.27 -0.12
N PRO A 172 13.10 0.92 -1.06
CA PRO A 172 14.29 0.32 -1.64
C PRO A 172 15.35 -0.08 -0.60
N ALA A 173 15.60 0.79 0.37
CA ALA A 173 16.54 0.51 1.46
C ALA A 173 16.07 -0.65 2.37
N CYS A 174 14.77 -0.77 2.60
CA CYS A 174 14.18 -1.90 3.32
C CYS A 174 14.39 -3.23 2.58
N VAL A 175 14.16 -3.23 1.26
CA VAL A 175 14.37 -4.41 0.42
C VAL A 175 15.84 -4.79 0.39
N ASP A 176 16.75 -3.84 0.18
CA ASP A 176 18.19 -4.09 0.18
C ASP A 176 18.69 -4.66 1.52
N ALA A 177 18.20 -4.11 2.64
CA ALA A 177 18.48 -4.65 3.96
C ALA A 177 17.94 -6.08 4.13
N ALA A 178 16.74 -6.37 3.63
CA ALA A 178 16.17 -7.71 3.69
C ALA A 178 17.02 -8.73 2.93
N ILE A 179 17.48 -8.38 1.72
CA ILE A 179 18.32 -9.26 0.91
C ILE A 179 19.67 -9.53 1.61
N ARG A 180 20.32 -8.50 2.15
CA ARG A 180 21.56 -8.67 2.94
C ARG A 180 21.34 -9.58 4.15
N ARG A 181 20.25 -9.41 4.88
CA ARG A 181 19.90 -10.27 6.03
C ARG A 181 19.68 -11.71 5.61
N LEU A 182 18.97 -11.95 4.49
CA LEU A 182 18.74 -13.29 3.93
C LEU A 182 20.04 -13.96 3.46
N ARG A 183 21.06 -13.19 3.05
CA ARG A 183 22.42 -13.70 2.77
C ARG A 183 23.25 -13.99 4.03
N GLY A 184 22.80 -13.55 5.21
CA GLY A 184 23.57 -13.61 6.44
C GLY A 184 24.61 -12.49 6.60
N GLU A 185 24.52 -11.42 5.81
CA GLU A 185 25.51 -10.33 5.75
C GLU A 185 25.23 -9.17 6.73
N ASP A 186 24.25 -9.35 7.64
CA ASP A 186 23.84 -8.37 8.64
C ASP A 186 23.98 -8.98 10.05
N GLU A 187 25.24 -9.11 10.51
CA GLU A 187 25.58 -9.72 11.80
C GLU A 187 24.89 -9.02 12.99
N GLU A 188 24.74 -7.70 12.92
CA GLU A 188 24.09 -6.92 13.98
C GLU A 188 22.62 -7.29 14.09
N PHE A 189 21.90 -7.36 12.97
CA PHE A 189 20.52 -7.81 12.95
C PHE A 189 20.40 -9.23 13.51
N TRP A 190 21.25 -10.16 13.08
CA TRP A 190 21.20 -11.55 13.54
C TRP A 190 21.55 -11.68 15.03
N ARG A 191 22.49 -10.87 15.54
CA ARG A 191 22.77 -10.81 16.99
C ARG A 191 21.57 -10.27 17.77
N ALA A 192 20.90 -9.23 17.28
CA ALA A 192 19.79 -8.58 17.97
C ALA A 192 18.44 -9.31 17.83
N ARG A 193 18.24 -10.05 16.73
CA ARG A 193 16.94 -10.63 16.34
C ARG A 193 16.99 -12.13 16.07
N GLY A 194 18.15 -12.79 16.17
CA GLY A 194 18.33 -14.21 15.87
C GLY A 194 17.30 -15.11 16.56
N ASP A 195 17.09 -14.94 17.86
CA ASP A 195 16.09 -15.73 18.62
C ASP A 195 14.64 -15.53 18.14
N LEU A 196 14.32 -14.32 17.65
CA LEU A 196 13.01 -14.06 17.03
C LEU A 196 12.93 -14.74 15.66
N MET A 197 13.98 -14.62 14.84
CA MET A 197 14.01 -15.23 13.51
C MET A 197 13.94 -16.76 13.57
N THR A 198 14.59 -17.40 14.55
CA THR A 198 14.46 -18.84 14.81
C THR A 198 13.02 -19.25 15.13
N ARG A 199 12.26 -18.40 15.85
CA ARG A 199 10.85 -18.65 16.17
C ARG A 199 9.90 -18.42 15.00
N ILE A 200 10.18 -17.42 14.15
CA ILE A 200 9.43 -17.18 12.91
C ILE A 200 9.63 -18.35 11.94
N GLY A 201 10.84 -18.92 11.91
CA GLY A 201 11.20 -20.01 11.03
C GLY A 201 11.86 -19.54 9.74
N PRO A 202 12.34 -20.50 8.92
CA PRO A 202 13.11 -20.20 7.72
C PRO A 202 12.28 -19.43 6.69
N ALA A 203 12.97 -18.66 5.84
CA ALA A 203 12.35 -18.08 4.66
C ALA A 203 11.87 -19.19 3.70
N PRO A 204 10.72 -19.00 3.01
CA PRO A 204 10.25 -19.94 1.99
C PRO A 204 11.30 -20.20 0.91
N ALA A 205 11.35 -21.42 0.38
CA ALA A 205 12.31 -21.78 -0.68
C ALA A 205 12.14 -20.92 -1.93
N SER A 206 10.91 -20.51 -2.26
CA SER A 206 10.61 -19.56 -3.34
C SER A 206 11.30 -18.21 -3.16
N VAL A 207 11.51 -17.77 -1.92
CA VAL A 207 12.17 -16.50 -1.58
C VAL A 207 13.69 -16.63 -1.68
N THR A 208 14.26 -17.76 -1.22
CA THR A 208 15.71 -17.93 -1.10
C THR A 208 16.38 -18.60 -2.29
N ALA A 209 15.62 -19.22 -3.20
CA ALA A 209 16.16 -19.87 -4.40
C ALA A 209 16.88 -18.88 -5.32
N ASP A 210 16.36 -17.65 -5.43
CA ASP A 210 16.97 -16.56 -6.18
C ASP A 210 16.69 -15.23 -5.47
N LEU A 211 17.67 -14.77 -4.70
CA LEU A 211 17.55 -13.53 -3.93
C LEU A 211 17.53 -12.27 -4.82
N GLU A 212 18.14 -12.31 -6.01
CA GLU A 212 18.08 -11.17 -6.93
C GLU A 212 16.72 -11.09 -7.62
N ALA A 213 16.14 -12.23 -8.02
CA ALA A 213 14.75 -12.26 -8.49
C ALA A 213 13.79 -11.78 -7.40
N THR A 214 13.93 -12.27 -6.15
CA THR A 214 13.13 -11.80 -5.01
C THR A 214 13.29 -10.30 -4.79
N ARG A 215 14.51 -9.77 -4.86
CA ARG A 215 14.78 -8.33 -4.75
C ARG A 215 14.00 -7.53 -5.80
N ASN A 216 14.11 -7.95 -7.06
CA ASN A 216 13.46 -7.27 -8.18
C ASN A 216 11.93 -7.32 -8.06
N LEU A 217 11.37 -8.46 -7.62
CA LEU A 217 9.94 -8.57 -7.37
C LEU A 217 9.48 -7.66 -6.21
N LEU A 218 10.20 -7.63 -5.08
CA LEU A 218 9.87 -6.72 -3.98
C LEU A 218 9.93 -5.24 -4.39
N LEU A 219 10.81 -4.86 -5.32
CA LEU A 219 10.93 -3.48 -5.80
C LEU A 219 9.89 -3.12 -6.87
N GLY A 220 9.59 -4.05 -7.78
CA GLY A 220 8.78 -3.79 -8.97
C GLY A 220 7.34 -4.27 -8.86
N ALA A 221 7.13 -5.50 -8.38
CA ALA A 221 5.84 -6.17 -8.37
C ALA A 221 5.72 -7.18 -7.21
N PRO A 222 5.61 -6.72 -5.94
CA PRO A 222 5.66 -7.62 -4.78
C PRO A 222 4.63 -8.74 -4.83
N TRP A 223 3.44 -8.45 -5.37
CA TRP A 223 2.35 -9.42 -5.52
C TRP A 223 2.76 -10.66 -6.32
N GLU A 224 3.73 -10.59 -7.22
CA GLU A 224 4.20 -11.74 -8.00
C GLU A 224 4.98 -12.78 -7.19
N LEU A 225 5.43 -12.44 -5.97
CA LEU A 225 6.01 -13.41 -5.03
C LEU A 225 4.98 -14.42 -4.50
N GLY A 226 3.70 -14.11 -4.64
CA GLY A 226 2.60 -14.91 -4.12
C GLY A 226 2.33 -14.68 -2.64
N ALA A 227 1.07 -14.88 -2.26
CA ALA A 227 0.56 -14.65 -0.90
C ALA A 227 1.27 -15.51 0.16
N GLU A 228 1.79 -16.68 -0.17
CA GLU A 228 2.55 -17.50 0.78
C GLU A 228 3.88 -16.83 1.16
N SER A 229 4.69 -16.47 0.17
CA SER A 229 5.97 -15.78 0.36
C SER A 229 5.78 -14.44 1.06
N LEU A 230 4.79 -13.66 0.62
CA LEU A 230 4.45 -12.38 1.24
C LEU A 230 3.89 -12.53 2.65
N GLY A 231 3.25 -13.65 2.97
CA GLY A 231 2.80 -13.97 4.33
C GLY A 231 3.97 -14.11 5.30
N TRP A 232 5.09 -14.69 4.83
CA TRP A 232 6.33 -14.71 5.62
C TRP A 232 6.90 -13.30 5.81
N PHE A 233 6.82 -12.42 4.81
CA PHE A 233 7.34 -11.06 4.89
C PHE A 233 6.50 -10.10 5.75
N ALA A 234 5.17 -10.24 5.78
CA ALA A 234 4.23 -9.24 6.33
C ALA A 234 4.53 -8.76 7.76
N TRP A 235 5.06 -9.65 8.61
CA TRP A 235 5.41 -9.35 10.00
C TRP A 235 6.88 -9.55 10.32
N ASN A 236 7.68 -9.85 9.31
CA ASN A 236 9.05 -10.25 9.52
C ASN A 236 9.96 -9.02 9.61
N PRO A 237 10.74 -8.90 10.70
CA PRO A 237 11.64 -7.76 10.88
C PRO A 237 12.72 -7.67 9.80
N VAL A 238 12.90 -8.70 8.97
CA VAL A 238 13.82 -8.70 7.83
C VAL A 238 13.56 -7.55 6.85
N LEU A 239 12.31 -7.12 6.67
CA LEU A 239 11.93 -5.99 5.81
C LEU A 239 11.94 -4.64 6.53
N ARG A 240 12.29 -4.58 7.82
CA ARG A 240 12.32 -3.30 8.52
C ARG A 240 13.50 -2.47 8.03
N SER A 241 13.24 -1.17 7.83
CA SER A 241 14.28 -0.20 7.55
C SER A 241 15.43 -0.36 8.55
N PRO A 242 16.70 -0.43 8.10
CA PRO A 242 17.82 -0.33 9.00
C PRO A 242 17.70 1.03 9.69
N ARG A 243 17.47 1.03 11.01
CA ARG A 243 17.45 2.29 11.75
C ARG A 243 18.80 2.96 11.52
N THR A 244 18.81 4.14 10.94
CA THR A 244 19.85 5.10 11.28
C THR A 244 19.66 5.36 12.77
N THR A 245 20.61 4.92 13.59
CA THR A 245 20.71 5.32 14.98
C THR A 245 20.55 6.85 15.03
N PRO A 246 19.72 7.40 15.94
CA PRO A 246 19.65 8.85 16.12
C PRO A 246 21.01 9.46 16.46
#